data_AF-X1BUA3-F1
#
_entry.id   AF-X1BUA3-F1
#
_cell.length_a   1.000
_cell.length_b   1.000
_cell.length_c   1.000
_cell.angle_alpha   90.00
_cell.angle_beta   90.00
_cell.angle_gamma   90.00
#
_symmetry.space_group_name_H-M   'P 1'
#
loop_
_entity.id
_entity.type
_entity.pdbx_description
1 polymer ?
#
loop_
_entity_poly.entity_id
_entity_poly.type
_entity_poly.pdbx_seq_one_letter_code
_entity_poly.pdbx_strand_id
1 'polypeptide(L)'
;MKMKKIAVLTSGGDSPGMNAAIRAVVRTGIFHNLEVFAVERGFSGLMEGQISPMNQVSVGGIMQRGGTVLKTSRSEKFKTKEGLDIALQKIRKFDIDGLITIWGSELMSS
;
A
#
# COMPACT_ATOMS: atom_id res chain seq x y z
N MET A 1 -6.54 21.01 -5.61
CA MET A 1 -5.16 20.49 -5.76
C MET A 1 -5.20 19.32 -6.72
N LYS A 2 -4.17 19.14 -7.56
CA LYS A 2 -4.04 17.97 -8.44
C LYS A 2 -3.31 16.89 -7.64
N MET A 3 -3.86 15.67 -7.59
CA MET A 3 -3.24 14.52 -6.92
C MET A 3 -1.85 14.26 -7.52
N LYS A 4 -0.82 14.16 -6.69
CA LYS A 4 0.58 13.95 -7.10
C LYS A 4 1.19 12.68 -6.52
N LYS A 5 0.85 12.32 -5.28
CA LYS A 5 1.45 11.18 -4.59
C LYS A 5 0.40 10.18 -4.13
N ILE A 6 0.60 8.91 -4.48
CA ILE A 6 -0.26 7.81 -4.03
C ILE A 6 0.57 6.75 -3.32
N ALA A 7 -0.01 6.08 -2.32
CA ALA A 7 0.59 4.94 -1.66
C ALA A 7 -0.24 3.67 -1.90
N VAL A 8 0.41 2.53 -2.07
CA VAL A 8 -0.23 1.22 -2.21
C VAL A 8 0.18 0.30 -1.06
N LEU A 9 -0.79 -0.42 -0.50
CA LEU A 9 -0.55 -1.42 0.55
C LEU A 9 -1.39 -2.68 0.30
N THR A 10 -0.92 -3.80 0.83
CA THR A 10 -1.71 -5.05 0.88
C THR A 10 -2.13 -5.37 2.31
N SER A 11 -3.36 -5.85 2.46
CA SER A 11 -3.91 -6.28 3.74
C SER A 11 -4.85 -7.49 3.59
N GLY A 12 -5.03 -8.24 4.67
CA GLY A 12 -5.75 -9.52 4.68
C GLY A 12 -4.86 -10.71 4.29
N GLY A 13 -5.46 -11.89 4.13
CA GLY A 13 -4.74 -13.11 3.72
C GLY A 13 -4.20 -13.05 2.29
N ASP A 14 -3.01 -13.57 2.06
CA ASP A 14 -2.35 -13.59 0.76
C ASP A 14 -3.21 -14.31 -0.29
N SER A 15 -3.36 -13.70 -1.48
CA SER A 15 -4.18 -14.23 -2.56
C SER A 15 -3.46 -14.13 -3.91
N PRO A 16 -3.65 -15.10 -4.83
CA PRO A 16 -3.15 -15.00 -6.19
C PRO A 16 -3.61 -13.69 -6.84
N GLY A 17 -2.66 -12.94 -7.42
CA GLY A 17 -2.97 -11.69 -8.13
C GLY A 17 -2.67 -10.39 -7.36
N MET A 18 -2.34 -10.44 -6.07
CA MET A 18 -1.94 -9.22 -5.33
C MET A 18 -0.72 -8.53 -5.98
N ASN A 19 0.30 -9.30 -6.35
CA ASN A 19 1.47 -8.75 -7.06
C ASN A 19 1.10 -8.17 -8.44
N ALA A 20 0.07 -8.74 -9.10
CA ALA A 20 -0.46 -8.19 -10.34
C ALA A 20 -1.13 -6.83 -10.13
N ALA A 21 -1.94 -6.71 -9.07
CA ALA A 21 -2.58 -5.46 -8.70
C ALA A 21 -1.55 -4.39 -8.29
N ILE A 22 -0.55 -4.73 -7.45
CA ILE A 22 0.55 -3.82 -7.10
C ILE A 22 1.26 -3.32 -8.37
N ARG A 23 1.60 -4.24 -9.28
CA ARG A 23 2.24 -3.89 -10.55
C ARG A 23 1.38 -2.98 -11.41
N ALA A 24 0.08 -3.23 -11.49
CA ALA A 24 -0.86 -2.41 -12.25
C ALA A 24 -0.96 -1.00 -11.67
N VAL A 25 -1.09 -0.87 -10.35
CA VAL A 25 -1.13 0.42 -9.64
C VAL A 25 0.15 1.22 -9.90
N VAL A 26 1.32 0.61 -9.70
CA VAL A 26 2.61 1.30 -9.89
C VAL A 26 2.79 1.75 -11.34
N ARG A 27 2.54 0.87 -12.32
CA ARG A 27 2.72 1.24 -13.73
C ARG A 27 1.72 2.31 -14.19
N THR A 28 0.47 2.21 -13.76
CA THR A 28 -0.58 3.17 -14.13
C THR A 28 -0.34 4.52 -13.45
N GLY A 29 0.06 4.54 -12.18
CA GLY A 29 0.42 5.76 -11.48
C GLY A 29 1.55 6.50 -12.17
N ILE A 30 2.64 5.80 -12.51
CA ILE A 30 3.77 6.37 -13.26
C ILE A 30 3.32 6.89 -14.63
N PHE A 31 2.48 6.15 -15.36
CA PHE A 31 1.94 6.57 -16.65
C PHE A 31 1.15 7.90 -16.56
N HIS A 32 0.45 8.13 -15.44
CA HIS A 32 -0.27 9.37 -15.17
C HIS A 32 0.58 10.44 -14.47
N ASN A 33 1.92 10.30 -14.43
CA ASN A 33 2.86 11.19 -13.76
C ASN A 33 2.58 11.35 -12.25
N LEU A 34 2.13 10.29 -11.59
CA LEU A 34 2.02 10.21 -10.14
C LEU A 34 3.30 9.60 -9.55
N GLU A 35 3.71 10.12 -8.39
CA GLU A 35 4.71 9.45 -7.54
C GLU A 35 4.00 8.33 -6.77
N VAL A 36 4.50 7.11 -6.90
CA VAL A 36 3.89 5.94 -6.26
C VAL A 36 4.79 5.47 -5.13
N PHE A 37 4.19 5.20 -3.96
CA PHE A 37 4.87 4.69 -2.79
C PHE A 37 4.29 3.32 -2.42
N ALA A 38 5.14 2.43 -1.92
CA ALA A 38 4.75 1.18 -1.30
C ALA A 38 4.72 1.34 0.22
N VAL A 39 3.72 0.74 0.86
CA VAL A 39 3.69 0.55 2.31
C VAL A 39 3.90 -0.93 2.61
N GLU A 40 4.96 -1.24 3.33
CA GLU A 40 5.21 -2.62 3.76
C GLU A 40 4.29 -3.02 4.91
N ARG A 41 3.97 -4.31 5.03
CA ARG A 41 3.21 -4.89 6.15
C ARG A 41 1.85 -4.22 6.41
N GLY A 42 1.19 -3.72 5.36
CA GLY A 42 -0.16 -3.16 5.45
C GLY A 42 -0.26 -1.97 6.42
N PHE A 43 -1.36 -1.91 7.19
CA PHE A 43 -1.62 -0.77 8.08
C PHE A 43 -0.62 -0.63 9.23
N SER A 44 -0.01 -1.72 9.70
CA SER A 44 1.04 -1.63 10.73
C SER A 44 2.26 -0.89 10.21
N GLY A 45 2.73 -1.22 9.00
CA GLY A 45 3.85 -0.50 8.40
C GLY A 45 3.49 0.94 8.01
N LEU A 46 2.22 1.23 7.68
CA LEU A 46 1.76 2.61 7.52
C LEU A 46 2.00 3.43 8.79
N MET A 47 1.55 2.92 9.94
CA MET A 47 1.72 3.57 11.24
C MET A 47 3.20 3.65 11.68
N GLU A 48 4.02 2.67 11.32
CA GLU A 48 5.46 2.66 11.56
C GLU A 48 6.23 3.57 10.60
N GLY A 49 5.62 4.01 9.49
CA GLY A 49 6.24 4.84 8.46
C GLY A 49 7.14 4.05 7.50
N GLN A 50 6.87 2.76 7.28
CA GLN A 50 7.53 1.94 6.26
C GLN A 50 6.97 2.22 4.88
N ILE A 51 7.25 3.43 4.42
CA ILE A 51 6.83 3.94 3.13
C ILE A 51 8.06 4.17 2.27
N SER A 52 8.10 3.56 1.09
CA SER A 52 9.23 3.66 0.17
C SER A 52 8.76 3.96 -1.25
N PRO A 53 9.53 4.75 -2.04
CA PRO A 53 9.15 5.06 -3.41
C PRO A 53 9.22 3.82 -4.31
N MET A 54 8.29 3.73 -5.25
CA MET A 54 8.19 2.65 -6.24
C MET A 54 8.41 3.21 -7.64
N ASN A 55 9.12 2.44 -8.46
CA ASN A 55 9.34 2.76 -9.87
C ASN A 55 9.05 1.53 -10.76
N GLN A 56 9.27 1.67 -12.06
CA GLN A 56 9.02 0.57 -13.02
C GLN A 56 9.85 -0.69 -12.73
N VAL A 57 11.08 -0.51 -12.21
CA VAL A 57 11.99 -1.60 -11.84
C VAL A 57 11.55 -2.27 -10.55
N SER A 58 11.01 -1.51 -9.58
CA SER A 58 10.50 -2.05 -8.30
C SER A 58 9.42 -3.12 -8.47
N VAL A 59 8.68 -3.11 -9.59
CA VAL A 59 7.65 -4.10 -9.93
C VAL A 59 8.07 -5.05 -11.06
N GLY A 60 9.37 -5.10 -11.38
CA GLY A 60 9.95 -6.08 -12.30
C GLY A 60 9.98 -7.47 -11.66
N GLY A 61 9.50 -8.49 -12.38
CA GLY A 61 9.60 -9.90 -11.94
C GLY A 61 8.73 -10.29 -10.73
N ILE A 62 7.94 -9.38 -10.15
CA ILE A 62 7.14 -9.69 -8.95
C ILE A 62 5.95 -10.62 -9.21
N MET A 63 5.54 -10.75 -10.47
CA MET A 63 4.39 -11.57 -10.88
C MET A 63 4.54 -13.05 -10.54
N GLN A 64 5.78 -13.56 -10.59
CA GLN A 64 6.09 -14.97 -10.36
C GLN A 64 6.32 -15.27 -8.86
N ARG A 65 6.29 -14.25 -7.99
CA ARG A 65 6.48 -14.42 -6.56
C ARG A 65 5.17 -14.80 -5.89
N GLY A 66 5.22 -15.81 -5.03
CA GLY A 66 4.10 -16.17 -4.16
C GLY A 66 3.80 -15.07 -3.13
N GLY A 67 2.54 -15.02 -2.68
CA GLY A 67 2.07 -14.02 -1.72
C GLY A 67 2.10 -12.58 -2.27
N THR A 68 2.30 -11.61 -1.39
CA THR A 68 2.51 -10.19 -1.75
C THR A 68 3.94 -9.74 -1.45
N VAL A 69 4.57 -9.04 -2.41
CA VAL A 69 5.91 -8.44 -2.21
C VAL A 69 5.92 -7.36 -1.12
N LEU A 70 4.78 -6.79 -0.77
CA LEU A 70 4.66 -5.80 0.30
C LEU A 70 4.44 -6.43 1.67
N LYS A 71 4.26 -7.76 1.73
CA LYS A 71 3.80 -8.51 2.92
C LYS A 71 2.42 -8.00 3.37
N THR A 72 1.83 -8.70 4.33
CA THR A 72 0.56 -8.32 4.94
C THR A 72 0.69 -8.38 6.44
N SER A 73 -0.05 -7.53 7.16
CA SER A 73 -0.23 -7.70 8.60
C SER A 73 -1.62 -7.26 9.01
N ARG A 74 -2.20 -7.96 9.99
CA ARG A 74 -3.41 -7.50 10.68
C ARG A 74 -3.01 -6.45 11.70
N SER A 75 -3.81 -5.40 11.82
CA SER A 75 -3.56 -4.31 12.77
C SER A 75 -4.83 -3.94 13.50
N GLU A 76 -5.07 -4.56 14.65
CA GLU A 76 -6.18 -4.16 15.53
C GLU A 76 -5.99 -2.73 16.04
N LYS A 77 -4.73 -2.30 16.21
CA LYS A 77 -4.40 -0.92 16.60
C LYS A 77 -4.93 0.09 15.56
N PHE A 78 -4.91 -0.24 14.27
CA PHE A 78 -5.45 0.64 13.24
C PHE A 78 -6.96 0.90 13.39
N LYS A 79 -7.72 -0.02 14.00
CA LYS A 79 -9.15 0.15 14.26
C LYS A 79 -9.44 1.10 15.42
N THR A 80 -8.43 1.47 16.22
CA THR A 80 -8.59 2.45 17.29
C THR A 80 -8.40 3.87 16.75
N LYS A 81 -9.01 4.85 17.43
CA LYS A 81 -8.82 6.26 17.11
C LYS A 81 -7.34 6.67 17.14
N GLU A 82 -6.58 6.18 18.12
CA GLU A 82 -5.15 6.45 18.25
C GLU A 82 -4.36 5.90 17.04
N GLY A 83 -4.63 4.67 16.61
CA GLY A 83 -3.95 4.10 15.45
C GLY A 83 -4.30 4.83 14.15
N LEU A 84 -5.56 5.22 13.98
CA LEU A 84 -5.98 6.03 12.84
C LEU A 84 -5.28 7.40 12.84
N ASP A 85 -5.18 8.07 13.99
CA ASP A 85 -4.49 9.35 14.13
C ASP A 85 -3.00 9.22 13.77
N ILE A 86 -2.34 8.14 14.22
CA ILE A 86 -0.95 7.84 13.84
C ILE A 86 -0.84 7.62 12.33
N ALA A 87 -1.72 6.83 11.72
CA ALA A 87 -1.69 6.58 10.28
C ALA A 87 -1.89 7.87 9.47
N LEU A 88 -2.85 8.73 9.87
CA LEU A 88 -3.10 10.04 9.25
C LEU A 88 -1.90 10.97 9.38
N GLN A 89 -1.21 10.97 10.52
CA GLN A 89 0.04 11.72 10.69
C GLN A 89 1.10 11.26 9.70
N LYS A 90 1.22 9.95 9.46
CA LYS A 90 2.17 9.41 8.47
C LYS A 90 1.79 9.79 7.05
N ILE A 91 0.52 9.62 6.66
CA ILE A 91 0.02 10.06 5.34
C ILE A 91 0.37 11.52 5.08
N ARG A 92 0.12 12.41 6.06
CA ARG A 92 0.47 13.83 5.97
C ARG A 92 1.98 14.06 5.91
N LYS A 93 2.77 13.36 6.73
CA LYS A 93 4.24 13.49 6.77
C LYS A 93 4.90 13.13 5.43
N PHE A 94 4.33 12.17 4.69
CA PHE A 94 4.83 11.73 3.39
C PHE A 94 4.14 12.44 2.21
N ASP A 95 3.26 13.41 2.47
CA ASP A 95 2.43 14.12 1.49
C ASP A 95 1.63 13.18 0.57
N ILE A 96 1.11 12.07 1.10
CA ILE A 96 0.32 11.11 0.32
C ILE A 96 -1.10 11.67 0.14
N ASP A 97 -1.50 11.88 -1.11
CA ASP A 97 -2.82 12.39 -1.48
C ASP A 97 -3.89 11.28 -1.59
N GLY A 98 -3.46 10.04 -1.82
CA GLY A 98 -4.34 8.90 -2.00
C GLY A 98 -3.73 7.58 -1.52
N LEU A 99 -4.54 6.76 -0.86
CA LEU A 99 -4.16 5.43 -0.39
C LEU A 99 -4.94 4.37 -1.16
N ILE A 100 -4.23 3.45 -1.81
CA ILE A 100 -4.80 2.31 -2.52
C ILE A 100 -4.55 1.06 -1.66
N THR A 101 -5.62 0.47 -1.17
CA THR A 101 -5.56 -0.77 -0.39
C THR A 101 -5.96 -1.94 -1.28
N ILE A 102 -5.05 -2.89 -1.45
CA ILE A 102 -5.30 -4.16 -2.13
C ILE A 102 -5.62 -5.19 -1.06
N TRP A 103 -6.81 -5.79 -1.14
CA TRP A 103 -7.30 -6.69 -0.12
C TRP A 103 -7.32 -8.14 -0.60
N GLY A 104 -7.01 -9.07 0.31
CA GLY A 104 -7.09 -10.51 0.08
C GLY A 104 -8.50 -11.09 0.19
N SER A 105 -8.64 -12.40 0.03
CA SER A 105 -9.95 -13.08 0.01
C SER A 105 -10.67 -13.16 1.37
N GLU A 106 -10.11 -12.61 2.44
CA GLU A 106 -10.80 -12.54 3.74
C GLU A 106 -11.78 -11.37 3.76
N LEU A 107 -12.95 -11.53 4.36
CA LEU A 107 -14.02 -10.53 4.36
C LEU A 107 -13.55 -9.18 4.92
N MET A 108 -13.90 -8.09 4.22
CA MET A 108 -13.60 -6.72 4.63
C MET A 108 -14.44 -6.36 5.87
N SER A 109 -13.82 -6.31 7.04
CA SER A 109 -14.39 -5.62 8.22
C SER A 109 -13.65 -4.30 8.37
N SER A 110 -14.16 -3.29 7.66
CA SER A 110 -13.74 -1.89 7.80
C SER A 110 -14.31 -1.30 9.08
#